data_AF-A0A2G9U412-F1
#
_entry.id   AF-A0A2G9U412-F1
#
_cell.length_a   1.000
_cell.length_b   1.000
_cell.length_c   1.000
_cell.angle_alpha   90.00
_cell.angle_beta   90.00
_cell.angle_gamma   90.00
#
_symmetry.space_group_name_H-M   'P 1'
#
loop_
_entity.id
_entity.type
_entity.pdbx_description
1 polymer ?
#
loop_
_entity_poly.entity_id
_entity_poly.type
_entity_poly.pdbx_seq_one_letter_code
_entity_poly.pdbx_strand_id
1 'polypeptide(L)'
;MLQNLSTHIPHIEKLLTAIEQVSSNGITYAEQPNVYDVDLPLMCSYLAYWFNQGPDGRKPEKTEEKEHKQSLPMTSVSADHINRIFCALLRMLRNHIGVENAPWLCRTNFFAVQIIQNVTCDPVKDYILPIAERLRRMSEKAFKEEEHMRTHPDDADEGTVAEDNARLVRDTYAYFPILMKYTDLHRAQWLKAPSWETDGVYENVAVIFRIWSQSQHFKREELNYMAQFEEDAAMVGGGEMKTGKAAIAERKKKRREGQVSTKLCQTKIQEGRHLLNPIMSGTPRLL
;
A
#
# COMPACT_ATOMS: atom_id res chain seq x y z
N MET A 1 -29.59 23.90 -9.85
CA MET A 1 -29.26 22.56 -9.28
C MET A 1 -27.76 22.37 -9.07
N LEU A 2 -26.93 22.45 -10.12
CA LEU A 2 -25.47 22.30 -10.01
C LEU A 2 -24.79 23.30 -9.06
N GLN A 3 -25.24 24.55 -9.03
CA GLN A 3 -24.68 25.60 -8.15
C GLN A 3 -24.95 25.35 -6.65
N ASN A 4 -26.13 24.81 -6.29
CA ASN A 4 -26.46 24.45 -4.91
C ASN A 4 -25.77 23.15 -4.47
N LEU A 5 -25.40 22.26 -5.41
CA LEU A 5 -24.57 21.09 -5.13
C LEU A 5 -23.10 21.50 -4.94
N SER A 6 -22.62 22.48 -5.72
CA SER A 6 -21.25 22.98 -5.66
C SER A 6 -20.86 23.55 -4.30
N THR A 7 -21.80 24.09 -3.52
CA THR A 7 -21.53 24.64 -2.18
C THR A 7 -21.28 23.56 -1.13
N HIS A 8 -21.67 22.31 -1.40
CA HIS A 8 -21.50 21.18 -0.49
C HIS A 8 -20.43 20.18 -0.96
N ILE A 9 -19.92 20.32 -2.18
CA ILE A 9 -18.82 19.49 -2.69
C ILE A 9 -17.49 20.06 -2.18
N PRO A 10 -16.69 19.29 -1.42
CA PRO A 10 -15.40 19.76 -0.95
C PRO A 10 -14.46 20.04 -2.14
N HIS A 11 -13.82 21.21 -2.12
CA HIS A 11 -12.78 21.53 -3.08
C HIS A 11 -11.55 20.64 -2.88
N ILE A 12 -10.98 20.17 -3.98
CA ILE A 12 -9.84 19.25 -3.99
C ILE A 12 -8.67 19.75 -3.13
N GLU A 13 -8.30 21.02 -3.27
CA GLU A 13 -7.22 21.64 -2.49
C GLU A 13 -7.49 21.66 -1.00
N LYS A 14 -8.74 21.95 -0.62
CA LYS A 14 -9.15 22.01 0.78
C LYS A 14 -9.08 20.62 1.42
N LEU A 15 -9.59 19.61 0.71
CA LEU A 15 -9.59 18.23 1.19
C LEU A 15 -8.18 17.65 1.25
N LEU A 16 -7.35 17.91 0.23
CA LEU A 16 -5.95 17.50 0.20
C LEU A 16 -5.16 18.13 1.36
N THR A 17 -5.34 19.44 1.59
CA THR A 17 -4.71 20.15 2.71
C THR A 17 -5.14 19.59 4.06
N ALA A 18 -6.41 19.22 4.22
CA ALA A 18 -6.89 18.61 5.46
C ALA A 18 -6.22 17.26 5.73
N ILE A 19 -6.10 16.40 4.72
CA ILE A 19 -5.38 15.12 4.82
C ILE A 19 -3.90 15.35 5.15
N GLU A 20 -3.26 16.33 4.50
CA GLU A 20 -1.86 16.69 4.78
C GLU A 20 -1.66 17.17 6.22
N GLN A 21 -2.58 17.97 6.77
CA GLN A 21 -2.55 18.42 8.16
C GLN A 21 -2.67 17.25 9.14
N VAL A 22 -3.62 16.34 8.91
CA VAL A 22 -3.74 15.09 9.70
C VAL A 22 -2.44 14.30 9.66
N SER A 23 -1.86 14.13 8.47
CA SER A 23 -0.60 13.40 8.31
C SER A 23 0.56 14.07 9.05
N SER A 24 0.65 15.40 9.01
CA SER A 24 1.79 16.17 9.51
C SER A 24 1.74 16.34 11.02
N ASN A 25 0.54 16.47 11.57
CA ASN A 25 0.32 16.59 13.01
C ASN A 25 0.32 15.22 13.73
N GLY A 26 0.36 14.12 12.97
CA GLY A 26 0.33 12.77 13.55
C GLY A 26 -0.98 12.45 14.27
N ILE A 27 -2.08 13.07 13.85
CA ILE A 27 -3.43 12.78 14.37
C ILE A 27 -3.70 11.29 14.15
N THR A 28 -4.29 10.63 15.14
CA THR A 28 -4.51 9.18 15.12
C THR A 28 -5.85 8.81 14.46
N TYR A 29 -5.98 7.55 14.06
CA TYR A 29 -7.26 7.00 13.57
C TYR A 29 -8.42 7.25 14.54
N ALA A 30 -8.20 7.09 15.85
CA ALA A 30 -9.23 7.27 16.87
C ALA A 30 -9.75 8.71 16.93
N GLU A 31 -8.89 9.70 16.65
CA GLU A 31 -9.24 11.11 16.70
C GLU A 31 -10.01 11.58 15.44
N GLN A 32 -9.65 11.06 14.26
CA GLN A 32 -10.28 11.45 12.99
C GLN A 32 -10.52 10.28 12.03
N PRO A 33 -11.40 9.32 12.37
CA PRO A 33 -11.61 8.11 11.57
C PRO A 33 -12.09 8.42 10.14
N ASN A 34 -12.91 9.48 9.96
CA ASN A 34 -13.42 9.91 8.66
C ASN A 34 -12.31 10.20 7.64
N VAL A 35 -11.17 10.75 8.10
CA VAL A 35 -10.07 11.08 7.19
C VAL A 35 -9.42 9.82 6.62
N TYR A 36 -9.28 8.79 7.45
CA TYR A 36 -8.71 7.50 7.05
C TYR A 36 -9.69 6.64 6.24
N ASP A 37 -10.97 6.64 6.64
CA ASP A 37 -11.96 5.72 6.10
C ASP A 37 -12.66 6.24 4.85
N VAL A 38 -12.71 7.57 4.67
CA VAL A 38 -13.46 8.23 3.61
C VAL A 38 -12.56 9.15 2.80
N ASP A 39 -11.98 10.18 3.40
CA ASP A 39 -11.34 11.27 2.65
C ASP A 39 -10.09 10.81 1.89
N LEU A 40 -9.21 10.06 2.55
CA LEU A 40 -7.97 9.55 1.95
C LEU A 40 -8.27 8.55 0.79
N PRO A 41 -9.08 7.49 0.97
CA PRO A 41 -9.45 6.59 -0.12
C PRO A 41 -10.18 7.30 -1.28
N LEU A 42 -11.07 8.25 -0.97
CA LEU A 42 -11.78 9.06 -1.95
C LEU A 42 -10.80 9.88 -2.79
N MET A 43 -9.86 10.57 -2.13
CA MET A 43 -8.87 11.42 -2.79
C MET A 43 -7.94 10.60 -3.69
N CYS A 44 -7.44 9.46 -3.21
CA CYS A 44 -6.62 8.57 -4.02
C CYS A 44 -7.37 8.07 -5.26
N SER A 45 -8.63 7.67 -5.10
CA SER A 45 -9.46 7.18 -6.22
C SER A 45 -9.77 8.28 -7.23
N TYR A 46 -10.14 9.47 -6.73
CA TYR A 46 -10.43 10.64 -7.55
C TYR A 46 -9.21 11.05 -8.37
N LEU A 47 -8.05 11.22 -7.71
CA LEU A 47 -6.83 11.65 -8.37
C LEU A 47 -6.33 10.62 -9.37
N ALA A 48 -6.38 9.32 -9.05
CA ALA A 48 -6.00 8.26 -9.98
C ALA A 48 -6.81 8.29 -11.28
N TYR A 49 -8.11 8.58 -11.19
CA TYR A 49 -8.99 8.66 -12.36
C TYR A 49 -8.77 9.94 -13.17
N TRP A 50 -8.81 11.11 -12.50
CA TRP A 50 -8.79 12.40 -13.18
C TRP A 50 -7.41 12.84 -13.66
N PHE A 51 -6.33 12.26 -13.13
CA PHE A 51 -4.96 12.54 -13.58
C PHE A 51 -4.79 12.36 -15.10
N ASN A 52 -5.38 11.32 -15.68
CA ASN A 52 -5.29 11.08 -17.13
C ASN A 52 -5.99 12.15 -17.99
N GLN A 53 -6.88 12.94 -17.40
CA GLN A 53 -7.60 14.03 -18.05
C GLN A 53 -7.04 15.41 -17.68
N GLY A 54 -5.97 15.44 -16.88
CA GLY A 54 -5.24 16.63 -16.46
C GLY A 54 -4.07 16.98 -17.38
N PRO A 55 -3.36 18.08 -17.08
CA PRO A 55 -2.20 18.55 -17.86
C PRO A 55 -1.08 17.52 -18.02
N ASP A 56 -0.83 16.70 -16.98
CA ASP A 56 0.26 15.72 -16.93
C ASP A 56 -0.18 14.30 -17.33
N GLY A 57 -1.45 14.13 -17.69
CA GLY A 57 -2.02 12.86 -18.10
C GLY A 57 -1.46 12.35 -19.43
N ARG A 58 -1.63 11.05 -19.71
CA ARG A 58 -1.24 10.48 -21.01
C ARG A 58 -2.04 11.13 -22.12
N LYS A 59 -1.36 11.87 -23.00
CA LYS A 59 -1.98 12.41 -24.21
C LYS A 59 -2.39 11.25 -25.11
N PRO A 60 -3.64 11.18 -25.61
CA PRO A 60 -4.02 10.15 -26.56
C PRO A 60 -3.06 10.20 -27.75
N GLU A 61 -2.47 9.06 -28.10
CA GLU A 61 -1.64 8.97 -29.29
C GLU A 61 -2.45 9.44 -30.50
N LYS A 62 -1.84 10.35 -31.24
CA LYS A 62 -2.41 11.10 -32.36
C LYS A 62 -3.24 10.17 -33.25
N THR A 63 -4.57 10.27 -33.17
CA THR A 63 -5.38 10.01 -34.35
C THR A 63 -5.28 11.29 -35.16
N GLU A 64 -4.48 11.19 -36.21
CA GLU A 64 -4.34 12.20 -37.25
C GLU A 64 -5.73 12.52 -37.77
N GLU A 65 -6.24 13.71 -37.44
CA GLU A 65 -7.00 14.56 -38.36
C GLU A 65 -7.33 15.90 -37.70
N LYS A 66 -6.73 16.96 -38.26
CA LYS A 66 -7.23 18.34 -38.30
C LYS A 66 -7.12 19.16 -37.00
N GLU A 67 -6.01 19.91 -36.96
CA GLU A 67 -5.99 21.38 -36.85
C GLU A 67 -6.96 22.09 -35.87
N HIS A 68 -6.37 22.85 -34.94
CA HIS A 68 -6.95 24.01 -34.25
C HIS A 68 -7.90 23.82 -33.06
N LYS A 69 -7.53 22.95 -32.11
CA LYS A 69 -7.72 23.27 -30.67
C LYS A 69 -6.77 22.42 -29.86
N GLN A 70 -5.76 23.03 -29.22
CA GLN A 70 -5.25 22.45 -27.98
C GLN A 70 -6.47 22.33 -27.06
N SER A 71 -7.03 21.13 -26.91
CA SER A 71 -8.09 20.95 -25.92
C SER A 71 -7.44 21.25 -24.58
N LEU A 72 -7.81 22.37 -23.97
CA LEU A 72 -7.42 22.69 -22.61
C LEU A 72 -7.69 21.45 -21.74
N PRO A 73 -6.79 21.09 -20.82
CA PRO A 73 -6.99 19.94 -19.97
C PRO A 73 -8.35 20.06 -19.25
N MET A 74 -9.11 18.97 -19.24
CA MET A 74 -10.47 18.97 -18.70
C MET A 74 -10.46 19.19 -17.18
N THR A 75 -9.35 18.88 -16.52
CA THR A 75 -9.14 19.11 -15.09
C THR A 75 -7.79 19.78 -14.82
N SER A 76 -7.65 20.38 -13.64
CA SER A 76 -6.38 20.90 -13.13
C SER A 76 -5.56 19.86 -12.35
N VAL A 77 -5.98 18.59 -12.32
CA VAL A 77 -5.30 17.53 -11.58
C VAL A 77 -3.94 17.25 -12.21
N SER A 78 -2.87 17.39 -11.43
CA SER A 78 -1.49 17.32 -11.87
C SER A 78 -0.67 16.33 -11.04
N ALA A 79 0.60 16.12 -11.43
CA ALA A 79 1.53 15.29 -10.68
C ALA A 79 1.79 15.84 -9.26
N ASP A 80 1.69 17.16 -9.07
CA ASP A 80 1.81 17.78 -7.74
C ASP A 80 0.76 17.22 -6.76
N HIS A 81 -0.50 17.15 -7.18
CA HIS A 81 -1.58 16.60 -6.35
C HIS A 81 -1.33 15.13 -6.00
N ILE A 82 -0.83 14.33 -6.97
CA ILE A 82 -0.48 12.92 -6.76
C ILE A 82 0.66 12.79 -5.74
N ASN A 83 1.72 13.59 -5.88
CA ASN A 83 2.87 13.54 -4.99
C ASN A 83 2.48 13.95 -3.56
N ARG A 84 1.65 14.99 -3.42
CA ARG A 84 1.13 15.46 -2.12
C ARG A 84 0.32 14.38 -1.40
N ILE A 85 -0.67 13.78 -2.07
CA ILE A 85 -1.49 12.73 -1.45
C ILE A 85 -0.65 11.48 -1.14
N PHE A 86 0.30 11.12 -2.00
CA PHE A 86 1.14 9.94 -1.79
C PHE A 86 2.09 10.13 -0.60
N CYS A 87 2.73 11.30 -0.49
CA CYS A 87 3.57 11.63 0.65
C CYS A 87 2.77 11.67 1.96
N ALA A 88 1.56 12.24 1.94
CA ALA A 88 0.66 12.25 3.09
C ALA A 88 0.27 10.83 3.52
N LEU A 89 -0.09 9.97 2.56
CA LEU A 89 -0.39 8.56 2.79
C LEU A 89 0.78 7.82 3.43
N LEU A 90 1.99 7.96 2.87
CA LEU A 90 3.17 7.31 3.41
C LEU A 90 3.53 7.81 4.82
N ARG A 91 3.34 9.11 5.10
CA ARG A 91 3.51 9.67 6.45
C ARG A 91 2.49 9.09 7.42
N MET A 92 1.22 9.02 7.04
CA MET A 92 0.16 8.43 7.85
C MET A 92 0.42 6.94 8.12
N LEU A 93 0.84 6.19 7.10
CA LEU A 93 1.25 4.80 7.20
C LEU A 93 2.40 4.66 8.22
N ARG A 94 3.49 5.42 8.04
CA ARG A 94 4.65 5.43 8.93
C ARG A 94 4.26 5.67 10.38
N ASN A 95 3.35 6.61 10.64
CA ASN A 95 2.91 6.95 11.99
C ASN A 95 2.11 5.82 12.66
N HIS A 96 1.40 5.00 11.86
CA HIS A 96 0.51 3.94 12.35
C HIS A 96 1.14 2.54 12.39
N ILE A 97 2.37 2.35 11.88
CA ILE A 97 3.12 1.10 12.07
C ILE A 97 3.30 0.83 13.58
N GLY A 98 2.86 -0.33 14.05
CA GLY A 98 2.88 -0.76 15.44
C GLY A 98 1.78 -0.15 16.30
N VAL A 99 0.86 0.63 15.74
CA VAL A 99 -0.28 1.18 16.47
C VAL A 99 -1.41 0.17 16.50
N GLU A 100 -1.92 -0.16 17.68
CA GLU A 100 -2.98 -1.14 17.85
C GLU A 100 -4.25 -0.77 17.08
N ASN A 101 -4.81 0.41 17.35
CA ASN A 101 -6.04 0.90 16.72
C ASN A 101 -5.79 1.57 15.36
N ALA A 102 -5.42 0.78 14.35
CA ALA A 102 -5.19 1.24 12.98
C ALA A 102 -5.86 0.31 11.93
N PRO A 103 -7.19 0.08 12.00
CA PRO A 103 -7.89 -0.85 11.11
C PRO A 103 -7.81 -0.44 9.63
N TRP A 104 -7.67 0.84 9.32
CA TRP A 104 -7.56 1.33 7.94
C TRP A 104 -6.37 0.75 7.17
N LEU A 105 -5.31 0.32 7.86
CA LEU A 105 -4.07 -0.20 7.26
C LEU A 105 -4.31 -1.42 6.36
N CYS A 106 -5.30 -2.25 6.71
CA CYS A 106 -5.63 -3.42 5.91
C CYS A 106 -6.19 -3.05 4.52
N ARG A 107 -6.79 -1.86 4.39
CA ARG A 107 -7.38 -1.37 3.14
C ARG A 107 -6.44 -0.49 2.32
N THR A 108 -5.32 -0.04 2.89
CA THR A 108 -4.41 0.93 2.27
C THR A 108 -3.96 0.51 0.87
N ASN A 109 -3.68 -0.78 0.67
CA ASN A 109 -3.28 -1.32 -0.63
C ASN A 109 -4.29 -0.97 -1.75
N PHE A 110 -5.61 -1.05 -1.50
CA PHE A 110 -6.62 -0.90 -2.53
C PHE A 110 -6.60 0.46 -3.24
N PHE A 111 -6.25 1.52 -2.51
CA PHE A 111 -6.24 2.88 -3.03
C PHE A 111 -4.82 3.43 -3.25
N ALA A 112 -3.83 3.02 -2.46
CA ALA A 112 -2.45 3.46 -2.62
C ALA A 112 -1.88 3.04 -3.99
N VAL A 113 -2.10 1.80 -4.43
CA VAL A 113 -1.53 1.30 -5.69
C VAL A 113 -2.08 1.96 -6.95
N GLN A 114 -3.25 2.63 -6.83
CA GLN A 114 -3.89 3.32 -7.95
C GLN A 114 -3.13 4.59 -8.37
N ILE A 115 -2.49 5.25 -7.40
CA ILE A 115 -1.80 6.52 -7.62
C ILE A 115 -0.30 6.37 -7.87
N ILE A 116 0.34 5.28 -7.42
CA ILE A 116 1.80 5.07 -7.49
C ILE A 116 2.36 5.24 -8.91
N GLN A 117 1.63 4.78 -9.92
CA GLN A 117 2.07 4.85 -11.32
C GLN A 117 2.27 6.29 -11.85
N ASN A 118 1.71 7.29 -11.16
CA ASN A 118 1.76 8.71 -11.54
C ASN A 118 2.61 9.53 -10.56
N VAL A 119 3.25 8.90 -9.58
CA VAL A 119 4.15 9.57 -8.63
C VAL A 119 5.44 9.95 -9.35
N THR A 120 5.88 11.20 -9.18
CA THR A 120 7.09 11.74 -9.81
C THR A 120 8.12 12.25 -8.81
N CYS A 121 7.74 12.46 -7.55
CA CYS A 121 8.68 12.75 -6.47
C CYS A 121 9.44 11.48 -6.04
N ASP A 122 10.60 11.67 -5.38
CA ASP A 122 11.33 10.58 -4.74
C ASP A 122 11.01 10.53 -3.24
N PRO A 123 10.22 9.55 -2.74
CA PRO A 123 9.87 9.41 -1.35
C PRO A 123 10.78 8.43 -0.60
N VAL A 124 11.86 7.93 -1.23
CA VAL A 124 12.62 6.79 -0.69
C VAL A 124 13.24 7.14 0.66
N LYS A 125 13.97 8.25 0.72
CA LYS A 125 14.68 8.70 1.92
C LYS A 125 13.75 9.06 3.07
N ASP A 126 12.70 9.82 2.79
CA ASP A 126 11.90 10.47 3.83
C ASP A 126 10.77 9.57 4.36
N TYR A 127 10.37 8.55 3.58
CA TYR A 127 9.22 7.72 3.91
C TYR A 127 9.47 6.23 3.77
N ILE A 128 9.83 5.75 2.58
CA ILE A 128 9.92 4.30 2.29
C ILE A 128 10.96 3.65 3.19
N LEU A 129 12.19 4.17 3.22
CA LEU A 129 13.25 3.63 4.07
C LEU A 129 12.88 3.67 5.57
N PRO A 130 12.44 4.81 6.15
CA PRO A 130 12.01 4.85 7.54
C PRO A 130 10.90 3.86 7.92
N ILE A 131 9.96 3.57 7.01
CA ILE A 131 8.92 2.55 7.25
C ILE A 131 9.55 1.15 7.28
N ALA A 132 10.42 0.82 6.31
CA ALA A 132 11.12 -0.45 6.26
C ALA A 132 11.96 -0.68 7.52
N GLU A 133 12.69 0.33 7.98
CA GLU A 133 13.47 0.24 9.22
C GLU A 133 12.60 0.02 10.46
N ARG A 134 11.45 0.69 10.55
CA ARG A 134 10.52 0.51 11.66
C ARG A 134 9.96 -0.91 11.69
N LEU A 135 9.53 -1.44 10.54
CA LEU A 135 9.07 -2.82 10.41
C LEU A 135 10.17 -3.84 10.72
N ARG A 136 11.43 -3.58 10.30
CA ARG A 136 12.57 -4.42 10.66
C ARG A 136 12.75 -4.48 12.17
N ARG A 137 12.78 -3.33 12.86
CA ARG A 137 12.95 -3.28 14.33
C ARG A 137 11.81 -4.03 15.05
N MET A 138 10.58 -3.89 14.56
CA MET A 138 9.43 -4.63 15.10
C MET A 138 9.56 -6.15 14.87
N SER A 139 10.00 -6.56 13.68
CA SER A 139 10.24 -7.97 13.37
C SER A 139 11.30 -8.58 14.27
N GLU A 140 12.40 -7.85 14.52
CA GLU A 140 13.47 -8.28 15.42
C GLU A 140 12.98 -8.39 16.88
N LYS A 141 12.17 -7.43 17.33
CA LYS A 141 11.56 -7.46 18.67
C LYS A 141 10.65 -8.69 18.82
N ALA A 142 9.68 -8.87 17.91
CA ALA A 142 8.73 -9.96 17.96
C ALA A 142 9.41 -11.34 17.90
N PHE A 143 10.46 -11.47 17.08
CA PHE A 143 11.23 -12.72 17.00
C PHE A 143 12.02 -13.01 18.28
N LYS A 144 12.61 -11.99 18.90
CA LYS A 144 13.30 -12.14 20.18
C LYS A 144 12.33 -12.55 21.30
N GLU A 145 11.12 -12.00 21.31
CA GLU A 145 10.06 -12.35 22.27
C GLU A 145 9.57 -13.78 22.05
N GLU A 146 9.43 -14.24 20.81
CA GLU A 146 9.17 -15.64 20.47
C GLU A 146 10.28 -16.58 20.98
N GLU A 147 11.56 -16.24 20.78
CA GLU A 147 12.68 -17.04 21.30
C GLU A 147 12.73 -17.06 22.83
N HIS A 148 12.38 -15.95 23.46
CA HIS A 148 12.28 -15.86 24.91
C HIS A 148 11.17 -16.76 25.46
N MET A 149 9.97 -16.69 24.90
CA MET A 149 8.85 -17.58 25.25
C MET A 149 9.22 -19.06 25.10
N ARG A 150 9.90 -19.41 24.01
CA ARG A 150 10.35 -20.79 23.77
C ARG A 150 11.31 -21.31 24.85
N THR A 151 12.09 -20.43 25.46
CA THR A 151 13.11 -20.80 26.47
C THR A 151 12.63 -20.63 27.91
N HIS A 152 11.64 -19.75 28.14
CA HIS A 152 11.10 -19.39 29.44
C HIS A 152 9.56 -19.30 29.36
N PRO A 153 8.87 -20.45 29.20
CA PRO A 153 7.42 -20.46 28.95
C PRO A 153 6.60 -19.92 30.11
N ASP A 154 7.09 -20.04 31.35
CA ASP A 154 6.39 -19.57 32.56
C ASP A 154 6.42 -18.03 32.72
N ASP A 155 7.34 -17.34 32.03
CA ASP A 155 7.54 -15.89 32.11
C ASP A 155 6.88 -15.14 30.94
N ALA A 156 6.31 -15.86 29.97
CA ALA A 156 5.85 -15.29 28.71
C ALA A 156 4.33 -15.05 28.69
N ASP A 157 3.93 -13.85 28.28
CA ASP A 157 2.53 -13.57 27.93
C ASP A 157 2.28 -14.00 26.48
N GLU A 158 1.77 -15.22 26.32
CA GLU A 158 1.40 -15.77 25.00
C GLU A 158 0.42 -14.88 24.24
N GLY A 159 -0.50 -14.21 24.96
CA GLY A 159 -1.48 -13.29 24.37
C GLY A 159 -0.81 -12.08 23.75
N THR A 160 0.06 -11.40 24.51
CA THR A 160 0.81 -10.24 24.02
C THR A 160 1.68 -10.59 22.81
N VAL A 161 2.37 -11.73 22.81
CA VAL A 161 3.20 -12.14 21.67
C VAL A 161 2.37 -12.45 20.43
N ALA A 162 1.20 -13.09 20.59
CA ALA A 162 0.28 -13.32 19.48
C ALA A 162 -0.22 -11.99 18.89
N GLU A 163 -0.66 -11.05 19.73
CA GLU A 163 -1.13 -9.74 19.30
C GLU A 163 -0.04 -8.92 18.60
N ASP A 164 1.19 -8.90 19.12
CA ASP A 164 2.32 -8.21 18.51
C ASP A 164 2.68 -8.80 17.14
N ASN A 165 2.61 -10.13 16.98
CA ASN A 165 2.78 -10.78 15.69
C ASN A 165 1.63 -10.47 14.71
N ALA A 166 0.38 -10.44 15.19
CA ALA A 166 -0.77 -10.07 14.36
C ALA A 166 -0.67 -8.62 13.86
N ARG A 167 -0.24 -7.69 14.72
CA ARG A 167 0.05 -6.28 14.36
C ARG A 167 1.17 -6.22 13.31
N LEU A 168 2.26 -6.95 13.52
CA LEU A 168 3.39 -7.02 12.59
C LEU A 168 2.98 -7.54 11.20
N VAL A 169 2.14 -8.58 11.14
CA VAL A 169 1.59 -9.10 9.88
C VAL A 169 0.76 -8.03 9.17
N ARG A 170 -0.23 -7.43 9.86
CA ARG A 170 -1.07 -6.36 9.29
C ARG A 170 -0.21 -5.25 8.68
N ASP A 171 0.78 -4.78 9.41
CA ASP A 171 1.63 -3.65 9.00
C ASP A 171 2.54 -4.02 7.82
N THR A 172 3.04 -5.25 7.81
CA THR A 172 3.80 -5.81 6.67
C THR A 172 2.94 -5.85 5.41
N TYR A 173 1.69 -6.33 5.52
CA TYR A 173 0.73 -6.39 4.41
C TYR A 173 0.20 -5.02 3.97
N ALA A 174 0.26 -4.00 4.84
CA ALA A 174 -0.04 -2.62 4.46
C ALA A 174 1.09 -1.97 3.63
N TYR A 175 2.34 -2.21 4.03
CA TYR A 175 3.51 -1.56 3.42
C TYR A 175 4.04 -2.28 2.16
N PHE A 176 4.13 -3.61 2.18
CA PHE A 176 4.80 -4.36 1.11
C PHE A 176 4.17 -4.17 -0.27
N PRO A 177 2.84 -4.14 -0.44
CA PRO A 177 2.23 -3.87 -1.74
C PRO A 177 2.63 -2.51 -2.34
N ILE A 178 2.72 -1.49 -1.50
CA ILE A 178 3.15 -0.14 -1.90
C ILE A 178 4.61 -0.17 -2.32
N LEU A 179 5.47 -0.76 -1.47
CA LEU A 179 6.90 -0.89 -1.75
C LEU A 179 7.13 -1.64 -3.07
N MET A 180 6.54 -2.84 -3.23
CA MET A 180 6.70 -3.66 -4.43
C MET A 180 6.30 -2.90 -5.70
N LYS A 181 5.15 -2.20 -5.67
CA LYS A 181 4.67 -1.45 -6.83
C LYS A 181 5.61 -0.28 -7.17
N TYR A 182 6.13 0.41 -6.16
CA TYR A 182 7.07 1.51 -6.35
C TYR A 182 8.43 1.01 -6.85
N THR A 183 8.98 -0.04 -6.25
CA THR A 183 10.26 -0.65 -6.68
C THR A 183 10.17 -1.20 -8.10
N ASP A 184 9.04 -1.79 -8.49
CA ASP A 184 8.82 -2.28 -9.85
C ASP A 184 8.88 -1.13 -10.87
N LEU A 185 8.27 0.02 -10.54
CA LEU A 185 8.26 1.21 -11.40
C LEU A 185 9.67 1.80 -11.60
N HIS A 186 10.48 1.80 -10.54
CA HIS A 186 11.83 2.40 -10.54
C HIS A 186 12.96 1.38 -10.70
N ARG A 187 12.65 0.10 -10.97
CA ARG A 187 13.61 -1.02 -10.98
C ARG A 187 14.85 -0.73 -11.85
N ALA A 188 14.65 -0.23 -13.06
CA ALA A 188 15.74 0.05 -13.98
C ALA A 188 16.69 1.14 -13.43
N GLN A 189 16.13 2.17 -12.79
CA GLN A 189 16.91 3.25 -12.18
C GLN A 189 17.69 2.74 -10.97
N TRP A 190 17.04 2.01 -10.07
CA TRP A 190 17.68 1.48 -8.85
C TRP A 190 18.81 0.50 -9.18
N LEU A 191 18.67 -0.31 -10.24
CA LEU A 191 19.74 -1.22 -10.69
C LEU A 191 20.90 -0.49 -11.37
N LYS A 192 20.63 0.62 -12.08
CA LYS A 192 21.66 1.37 -12.81
C LYS A 192 22.43 2.31 -11.89
N ALA A 193 21.77 2.92 -10.92
CA ALA A 193 22.31 3.89 -9.99
C ALA A 193 21.76 3.62 -8.59
N PRO A 194 22.28 2.59 -7.89
CA PRO A 194 21.91 2.33 -6.51
C PRO A 194 22.36 3.49 -5.62
N SER A 195 21.58 3.76 -4.58
CA SER A 195 21.92 4.71 -3.52
C SER A 195 21.91 4.00 -2.16
N TRP A 196 22.52 4.62 -1.16
CA TRP A 196 22.51 4.08 0.21
C TRP A 196 21.07 3.95 0.73
N GLU A 197 20.14 4.81 0.30
CA GLU A 197 18.74 4.71 0.66
C GLU A 197 18.07 3.47 0.05
N THR A 198 18.30 3.21 -1.24
CA THR A 198 17.71 2.02 -1.91
C THR A 198 18.32 0.73 -1.39
N ASP A 199 19.62 0.72 -1.12
CA ASP A 199 20.32 -0.41 -0.51
C ASP A 199 19.77 -0.67 0.91
N GLY A 200 19.61 0.40 1.70
CA GLY A 200 18.97 0.33 3.01
C GLY A 200 17.57 -0.28 2.94
N VAL A 201 16.74 0.09 1.95
CA VAL A 201 15.41 -0.53 1.78
C VAL A 201 15.54 -2.03 1.56
N TYR A 202 16.43 -2.47 0.67
CA TYR A 202 16.64 -3.88 0.38
C TYR A 202 17.17 -4.67 1.59
N GLU A 203 18.15 -4.12 2.30
CA GLU A 203 18.71 -4.74 3.51
C GLU A 203 17.63 -4.92 4.59
N ASN A 204 16.82 -3.89 4.85
CA ASN A 204 15.75 -3.96 5.83
C ASN A 204 14.71 -5.04 5.46
N VAL A 205 14.27 -5.04 4.20
CA VAL A 205 13.31 -6.02 3.68
C VAL A 205 13.87 -7.45 3.76
N ALA A 206 15.15 -7.65 3.45
CA ALA A 206 15.79 -8.95 3.54
C ALA A 206 15.80 -9.51 4.97
N VAL A 207 16.08 -8.67 5.96
CA VAL A 207 16.03 -9.07 7.38
C VAL A 207 14.61 -9.46 7.78
N ILE A 208 13.59 -8.68 7.38
CA ILE A 208 12.18 -9.01 7.65
C ILE A 208 11.83 -10.38 7.03
N PHE A 209 12.18 -10.61 5.77
CA PHE A 209 11.91 -11.89 5.10
C PHE A 209 12.63 -13.07 5.76
N ARG A 210 13.87 -12.88 6.20
CA ARG A 210 14.62 -13.90 6.93
C ARG A 210 13.89 -14.26 8.23
N ILE A 211 13.51 -13.27 9.03
CA ILE A 211 12.77 -13.47 10.28
C ILE A 211 11.44 -14.17 10.02
N TRP A 212 10.65 -13.69 9.06
CA TRP A 212 9.37 -14.31 8.68
C TRP A 212 9.55 -15.77 8.29
N SER A 213 10.59 -16.11 7.53
CA SER A 213 10.85 -17.52 7.14
C SER A 213 11.13 -18.44 8.33
N GLN A 214 11.69 -17.91 9.42
CA GLN A 214 12.11 -18.65 10.61
C GLN A 214 11.03 -18.67 11.70
N SER A 215 10.38 -17.54 11.95
CA SER A 215 9.36 -17.31 12.99
C SER A 215 8.10 -18.15 12.76
N GLN A 216 7.73 -18.97 13.74
CA GLN A 216 6.50 -19.75 13.67
C GLN A 216 5.28 -18.89 14.00
N HIS A 217 5.42 -17.93 14.92
CA HIS A 217 4.33 -17.02 15.29
C HIS A 217 3.96 -16.10 14.12
N PHE A 218 4.95 -15.52 13.43
CA PHE A 218 4.69 -14.70 12.25
C PHE A 218 3.93 -15.52 11.18
N LYS A 219 4.41 -16.72 10.84
CA LYS A 219 3.72 -17.59 9.86
C LYS A 219 2.31 -18.00 10.30
N ARG A 220 2.08 -18.23 11.59
CA ARG A 220 0.75 -18.53 12.12
C ARG A 220 -0.18 -17.33 11.97
N GLU A 221 0.25 -16.16 12.39
CA GLU A 221 -0.56 -14.94 12.30
C GLU A 221 -0.76 -14.48 10.85
N GLU A 222 0.17 -14.77 9.94
CA GLU A 222 -0.03 -14.61 8.50
C GLU A 222 -1.23 -15.44 8.02
N LEU A 223 -1.27 -16.73 8.37
CA LEU A 223 -2.39 -17.60 8.00
C LEU A 223 -3.71 -17.11 8.60
N ASN A 224 -3.71 -16.66 9.86
CA ASN A 224 -4.89 -16.09 10.51
C ASN A 224 -5.38 -14.83 9.79
N TYR A 225 -4.48 -13.91 9.48
CA TYR A 225 -4.78 -12.67 8.76
C TYR A 225 -5.37 -12.95 7.38
N MET A 226 -4.80 -13.93 6.66
CA MET A 226 -5.31 -14.34 5.35
C MET A 226 -6.69 -14.98 5.41
N ALA A 227 -6.97 -15.80 6.42
CA ALA A 227 -8.28 -16.41 6.61
C ALA A 227 -9.36 -15.34 6.85
N GLN A 228 -9.07 -14.34 7.69
CA GLN A 228 -9.98 -13.20 7.93
C GLN A 228 -10.23 -12.39 6.66
N PHE A 229 -9.18 -12.13 5.87
CA PHE A 229 -9.31 -11.39 4.61
C PHE A 229 -10.19 -12.12 3.58
N GLU A 230 -10.11 -13.44 3.51
CA GLU A 230 -10.96 -14.24 2.61
C GLU A 230 -12.43 -14.18 3.04
N GLU A 231 -12.70 -14.16 4.36
CA GLU A 231 -14.05 -14.02 4.92
C GLU A 231 -14.63 -12.62 4.66
N ASP A 232 -13.87 -11.55 4.92
CA ASP A 232 -14.29 -10.18 4.66
C ASP A 232 -14.55 -9.91 3.18
N ALA A 233 -13.69 -10.43 2.29
CA ALA A 233 -13.89 -10.34 0.85
C ALA A 233 -15.15 -11.09 0.39
N ALA A 234 -15.52 -12.18 1.06
CA ALA A 234 -16.76 -12.91 0.80
C ALA A 234 -18.00 -12.14 1.29
N MET A 235 -17.89 -11.40 2.40
CA MET A 235 -18.98 -10.60 2.99
C MET A 235 -19.25 -9.27 2.24
N VAL A 236 -18.20 -8.53 1.85
CA VAL A 236 -18.32 -7.25 1.09
C VAL A 236 -18.81 -7.48 -0.35
N GLY A 237 -18.71 -8.71 -0.85
CA GLY A 237 -19.27 -9.14 -2.12
C GLY A 237 -20.81 -9.21 -2.17
N GLY A 238 -21.52 -8.47 -1.30
CA GLY A 238 -22.97 -8.29 -1.25
C GLY A 238 -23.55 -7.86 -2.59
N GLY A 239 -23.69 -8.81 -3.50
CA GLY A 239 -24.49 -8.65 -4.70
C GLY A 239 -25.93 -8.95 -4.32
N GLU A 240 -26.85 -8.07 -4.72
CA GLU A 240 -28.23 -8.47 -4.96
C GLU A 240 -28.22 -9.85 -5.62
N MET A 241 -29.06 -10.76 -5.12
CA MET A 241 -29.18 -12.11 -5.64
C MET A 241 -29.70 -12.07 -7.08
N LYS A 242 -28.84 -11.79 -8.05
CA LYS A 242 -29.08 -12.16 -9.45
C LYS A 242 -29.05 -13.67 -9.46
N THR A 243 -30.14 -14.30 -9.84
CA THR A 243 -30.26 -15.76 -9.89
C THR A 243 -29.91 -16.27 -11.30
N GLY A 244 -29.37 -17.48 -11.39
CA GLY A 244 -29.07 -18.14 -12.66
C GLY A 244 -27.66 -17.90 -13.24
N LYS A 245 -27.50 -18.17 -14.55
CA LYS A 245 -26.19 -18.24 -15.24
C LYS A 245 -25.38 -16.93 -15.18
N ALA A 246 -26.03 -15.77 -15.12
CA ALA A 246 -25.37 -14.46 -14.98
C ALA A 246 -24.66 -14.31 -13.63
N ALA A 247 -25.25 -14.84 -12.56
CA ALA A 247 -24.64 -14.89 -11.23
C ALA A 247 -23.38 -15.76 -11.21
N ILE A 248 -23.40 -16.87 -11.95
CA ILE A 248 -22.26 -17.79 -12.04
C ILE A 248 -21.12 -17.14 -12.82
N ALA A 249 -21.42 -16.39 -13.89
CA ALA A 249 -20.43 -15.66 -14.66
C ALA A 249 -19.81 -14.51 -13.86
N GLU A 250 -20.61 -13.74 -13.12
CA GLU A 250 -20.12 -12.65 -12.27
C GLU A 250 -19.36 -13.19 -11.04
N ARG A 251 -19.83 -14.28 -10.41
CA ARG A 251 -19.09 -15.01 -9.36
C ARG A 251 -17.79 -15.62 -9.88
N LYS A 252 -17.74 -16.11 -11.12
CA LYS A 252 -16.50 -16.61 -11.75
C LYS A 252 -15.55 -15.48 -12.13
N LYS A 253 -16.06 -14.32 -12.55
CA LYS A 253 -15.24 -13.13 -12.85
C LYS A 253 -14.67 -12.50 -11.57
N LYS A 254 -15.50 -12.31 -10.54
CA LYS A 254 -15.07 -11.83 -9.21
C LYS A 254 -14.16 -12.83 -8.47
N ARG A 255 -14.41 -14.14 -8.57
CA ARG A 255 -13.45 -15.17 -8.11
C ARG A 255 -12.13 -15.11 -8.86
N ARG A 256 -12.13 -14.82 -10.17
CA ARG A 256 -10.89 -14.64 -10.93
C ARG A 256 -10.16 -13.37 -10.53
N GLU A 257 -10.83 -12.24 -10.36
CA GLU A 257 -10.18 -10.96 -10.00
C GLU A 257 -9.70 -10.94 -8.54
N GLY A 258 -10.50 -11.48 -7.60
CA GLY A 258 -10.13 -11.63 -6.19
C GLY A 258 -9.06 -12.70 -5.95
N GLN A 259 -9.18 -13.90 -6.55
CA GLN A 259 -8.12 -14.91 -6.47
C GLN A 259 -6.86 -14.50 -7.22
N VAL A 260 -6.98 -13.67 -8.28
CA VAL A 260 -5.80 -13.07 -8.92
C VAL A 260 -5.16 -12.07 -7.98
N SER A 261 -5.88 -11.20 -7.27
CA SER A 261 -5.24 -10.23 -6.35
C SER A 261 -4.57 -10.90 -5.13
N THR A 262 -5.23 -11.89 -4.51
CA THR A 262 -4.70 -12.63 -3.35
C THR A 262 -3.55 -13.56 -3.71
N LYS A 263 -3.66 -14.31 -4.82
CA LYS A 263 -2.53 -15.09 -5.34
C LYS A 263 -1.44 -14.18 -5.88
N LEU A 264 -1.74 -13.06 -6.53
CA LEU A 264 -0.72 -12.12 -6.98
C LEU A 264 -0.02 -11.45 -5.80
N CYS A 265 -0.65 -11.25 -4.64
CA CYS A 265 0.03 -10.72 -3.46
C CYS A 265 0.94 -11.79 -2.80
N GLN A 266 0.44 -13.01 -2.59
CA GLN A 266 1.27 -14.13 -2.11
C GLN A 266 2.39 -14.46 -3.10
N THR A 267 2.05 -14.64 -4.37
CA THR A 267 2.99 -14.93 -5.46
C THR A 267 3.92 -13.74 -5.72
N LYS A 268 3.54 -12.47 -5.56
CA LYS A 268 4.51 -11.34 -5.66
C LYS A 268 5.38 -11.15 -4.42
N ILE A 269 4.91 -11.48 -3.22
CA ILE A 269 5.75 -11.50 -2.01
C ILE A 269 6.74 -12.68 -2.08
N GLN A 270 6.30 -13.81 -2.64
CA GLN A 270 7.09 -15.03 -2.84
C GLN A 270 7.98 -14.95 -4.11
N GLU A 271 7.57 -14.25 -5.16
CA GLU A 271 8.38 -13.82 -6.32
C GLU A 271 9.28 -12.64 -5.95
N GLY A 272 8.92 -11.83 -4.97
CA GLY A 272 9.76 -10.81 -4.34
C GLY A 272 11.04 -11.44 -3.79
N ARG A 273 10.97 -12.67 -3.25
CA ARG A 273 12.17 -13.47 -2.94
C ARG A 273 13.04 -13.74 -4.19
N HIS A 274 12.45 -13.93 -5.36
CA HIS A 274 13.17 -14.15 -6.62
C HIS A 274 13.64 -12.85 -7.29
N LEU A 275 12.93 -11.73 -7.13
CA LEU A 275 13.29 -10.40 -7.68
C LEU A 275 14.36 -9.69 -6.85
N LEU A 276 14.46 -10.01 -5.56
CA LEU A 276 15.49 -9.56 -4.63
C LEU A 276 16.74 -10.43 -4.67
N ASN A 277 16.65 -11.70 -5.08
CA ASN A 277 17.81 -12.59 -5.18
C ASN A 277 19.00 -12.05 -6.01
N PRO A 278 18.80 -11.39 -7.17
CA PRO A 278 19.91 -10.80 -7.94
C PRO A 278 20.58 -9.59 -7.25
N ILE A 279 19.88 -8.92 -6.34
CA ILE A 279 20.36 -7.75 -5.59
C ILE A 279 21.05 -8.23 -4.29
N MET A 280 20.49 -9.26 -3.66
CA MET A 280 20.99 -9.93 -2.46
C MET A 280 22.24 -10.79 -2.69
N SER A 281 22.51 -11.22 -3.93
CA SER A 281 23.65 -12.10 -4.24
C SER A 281 24.96 -11.37 -4.55
N GLY A 282 25.00 -10.03 -4.48
CA GLY A 282 26.23 -9.23 -4.63
C GLY A 282 27.09 -9.59 -5.84
N THR A 283 26.49 -10.16 -6.89
CA THR A 283 27.24 -10.65 -8.05
C THR A 283 27.14 -9.56 -9.12
N PRO A 284 28.22 -8.82 -9.42
CA PRO A 284 28.22 -7.96 -10.58
C PRO A 284 28.03 -8.88 -11.79
N ARG A 285 26.92 -8.71 -12.52
CA ARG A 285 26.86 -9.21 -13.89
C ARG A 285 27.88 -8.40 -14.69
N LEU A 286 29.12 -8.88 -14.73
CA LEU A 286 29.96 -8.68 -15.90
C LEU A 286 29.16 -9.23 -17.09
N LEU A 287 29.19 -8.44 -18.17
CA LEU A 287 28.66 -8.75 -19.50
C LEU A 287 28.81 -10.23 -19.90
#